data_AF-A0A2D9BFW2-F1
#
_entry.id   AF-A0A2D9BFW2-F1
#
_cell.length_a   1.000
_cell.length_b   1.000
_cell.length_c   1.000
_cell.angle_alpha   90.00
_cell.angle_beta   90.00
_cell.angle_gamma   90.00
#
_symmetry.space_group_name_H-M   'P 1'
#
loop_
_entity.id
_entity.type
_entity.pdbx_description
1 polymer ?
#
loop_
_entity_poly.entity_id
_entity_poly.type
_entity_poly.pdbx_seq_one_letter_code
_entity_poly.pdbx_strand_id
1 'polypeptide(L)'
;MKNYTETAYQRAKKKVDSIKVFYNHVIVYLLINGVSILIWLFVIRSFYATIENQGFKNWIDANFLFFSIVWTIVLIFHGLKVFKGDIFKKFKVSLFKNWEERKIKEFMEAEEKLKRF
;
A
#
# COMPACT_ATOMS: atom_id res chain seq x y z
N MET A 1 -0.91 36.87 5.95
CA MET A 1 -1.37 35.50 5.64
C MET A 1 -2.00 34.91 6.90
N LYS A 2 -3.32 34.64 6.91
CA LYS A 2 -4.01 34.13 8.12
C LYS A 2 -3.52 32.71 8.42
N ASN A 3 -2.83 32.53 9.55
CA ASN A 3 -2.55 31.21 10.12
C ASN A 3 -3.84 30.65 10.72
N TYR A 4 -4.55 29.81 9.95
CA TYR A 4 -5.63 28.98 10.49
C TYR A 4 -4.99 27.82 11.26
N THR A 5 -4.73 28.01 12.54
CA THR A 5 -4.39 26.91 13.43
C THR A 5 -5.63 26.02 13.55
N GLU A 6 -5.58 24.82 12.97
CA GLU A 6 -6.66 23.84 13.11
C GLU A 6 -6.96 23.62 14.60
N THR A 7 -8.22 23.73 14.99
CA THR A 7 -8.63 23.47 16.37
C THR A 7 -8.45 21.98 16.68
N ALA A 8 -8.24 21.64 17.96
CA ALA A 8 -8.14 20.24 18.39
C ALA A 8 -9.35 19.41 17.92
N TYR A 9 -10.54 20.02 17.91
CA TYR A 9 -11.77 19.43 17.39
C TYR A 9 -11.68 19.10 15.89
N GLN A 10 -11.18 20.01 15.05
CA GLN A 10 -11.03 19.76 13.61
C GLN A 10 -10.06 18.62 13.31
N ARG A 11 -8.95 18.53 14.06
CA ARG A 11 -8.00 17.42 13.94
C ARG A 11 -8.64 16.08 14.32
N ALA A 12 -9.37 16.04 15.44
CA ALA A 12 -10.08 14.85 15.88
C ALA A 12 -11.16 14.42 14.86
N LYS A 13 -11.94 15.37 14.32
CA LYS A 13 -12.94 15.10 13.29
C LYS A 13 -12.33 14.46 12.04
N LYS A 14 -11.25 15.04 11.51
CA LYS A 14 -10.52 14.49 10.34
C LYS A 14 -10.01 13.07 10.60
N LYS A 15 -9.52 12.80 11.82
CA LYS A 15 -9.08 11.45 12.21
C LYS A 15 -10.25 10.46 12.17
N VAL A 16 -11.39 10.80 12.77
CA VAL A 16 -12.59 9.94 12.76
C VAL A 16 -13.07 9.68 11.33
N ASP A 17 -13.11 10.71 10.48
CA ASP A 17 -13.54 10.56 9.09
C ASP A 17 -12.59 9.65 8.30
N SER A 18 -11.26 9.75 8.51
CA SER A 18 -10.30 8.84 7.90
C SER A 18 -10.46 7.38 8.36
N ILE A 19 -10.82 7.16 9.63
CA ILE A 19 -11.09 5.83 10.17
C ILE A 19 -12.35 5.24 9.54
N LYS A 20 -13.43 6.04 9.38
CA LYS A 20 -14.66 5.60 8.71
C LYS A 20 -14.40 5.15 7.26
N VAL A 21 -13.64 5.96 6.51
CA VAL A 21 -13.27 5.62 5.12
C VAL A 21 -12.45 4.32 5.08
N PHE A 22 -11.53 4.12 6.02
CA PHE A 22 -10.76 2.89 6.11
C PHE A 22 -11.64 1.66 6.37
N TYR A 23 -12.59 1.74 7.31
CA TYR A 23 -13.52 0.63 7.57
C TYR A 23 -14.35 0.28 6.34
N ASN A 24 -14.82 1.27 5.57
CA ASN A 24 -15.52 1.00 4.32
C ASN A 24 -14.63 0.23 3.33
N HIS A 25 -13.35 0.60 3.23
CA HIS A 25 -12.40 -0.11 2.39
C HIS A 25 -12.13 -1.56 2.86
N VAL A 26 -12.02 -1.78 4.17
CA VAL A 26 -11.90 -3.13 4.76
C VAL A 26 -13.13 -3.98 4.45
N ILE A 27 -14.34 -3.43 4.59
CA ILE A 27 -15.59 -4.14 4.30
C ILE A 27 -15.63 -4.56 2.83
N VAL A 28 -15.36 -3.63 1.90
CA VAL A 28 -15.31 -3.94 0.47
C VAL A 28 -14.24 -4.98 0.16
N TYR A 29 -13.05 -4.87 0.77
CA TYR A 29 -11.99 -5.86 0.64
C TYR A 29 -12.45 -7.26 1.08
N LEU A 30 -13.07 -7.38 2.25
CA LEU A 30 -13.57 -8.66 2.77
C LEU A 30 -14.69 -9.23 1.90
N LEU A 31 -15.62 -8.38 1.41
CA LEU A 31 -16.69 -8.81 0.52
C LEU A 31 -16.13 -9.35 -0.80
N ILE A 32 -15.22 -8.62 -1.45
CA ILE A 32 -14.63 -9.06 -2.73
C ILE A 32 -13.84 -10.35 -2.56
N ASN A 33 -12.98 -10.44 -1.54
CA ASN A 33 -12.20 -11.66 -1.28
C ASN A 33 -13.10 -12.84 -0.91
N GLY A 34 -14.09 -12.62 -0.04
CA GLY A 34 -15.06 -13.65 0.35
C GLY A 34 -15.86 -14.17 -0.84
N VAL A 35 -16.42 -13.27 -1.65
CA VAL A 35 -17.13 -13.63 -2.88
C VAL A 35 -16.20 -14.35 -3.86
N SER A 36 -14.96 -13.91 -4.01
CA SER A 36 -13.99 -14.57 -4.90
C SER A 36 -13.67 -16.00 -4.46
N ILE A 37 -13.51 -16.23 -3.15
CA ILE A 37 -13.31 -17.58 -2.58
C ILE A 37 -14.55 -18.45 -2.79
N LEU A 38 -15.75 -17.90 -2.57
CA LEU A 38 -17.01 -18.62 -2.80
C LEU A 38 -17.16 -19.02 -4.27
N ILE A 39 -16.92 -18.10 -5.21
CA ILE A 39 -16.94 -18.39 -6.65
C ILE A 39 -15.90 -19.46 -6.99
N TRP A 40 -14.71 -19.37 -6.41
CA TRP A 40 -13.67 -20.38 -6.64
C TRP A 40 -14.11 -21.77 -6.18
N LEU A 41 -14.64 -21.88 -4.96
CA LEU A 41 -15.07 -23.15 -4.36
C LEU A 41 -16.28 -23.78 -5.06
N PHE A 42 -17.30 -22.98 -5.38
CA PHE A 42 -18.58 -23.48 -5.86
C PHE A 42 -18.72 -23.52 -7.37
N VAL A 43 -17.99 -22.67 -8.11
CA VAL A 43 -18.15 -22.53 -9.57
C VAL A 43 -16.88 -22.98 -10.29
N ILE A 44 -15.75 -22.36 -9.96
CA ILE A 44 -14.52 -22.54 -10.75
C ILE A 44 -13.89 -23.91 -10.50
N ARG A 45 -13.92 -24.46 -9.28
CA ARG A 45 -13.23 -25.71 -8.93
C ARG A 45 -13.54 -26.88 -9.88
N SER A 46 -14.81 -27.06 -10.27
CA SER A 46 -15.20 -28.12 -11.20
C SER A 46 -14.66 -27.88 -12.61
N PHE A 47 -14.74 -26.63 -13.10
CA PHE A 47 -14.22 -26.25 -14.41
C PHE A 47 -12.69 -26.27 -14.46
N TYR A 48 -12.04 -25.91 -13.35
CA TYR A 48 -10.59 -25.90 -13.22
C TYR A 48 -9.98 -27.29 -13.41
N ALA A 49 -10.65 -28.33 -12.94
CA ALA A 49 -10.25 -29.72 -13.15
C ALA A 49 -10.25 -30.11 -14.65
N THR A 50 -11.19 -29.55 -15.43
CA THR A 50 -11.34 -29.85 -16.87
C THR A 50 -10.39 -29.07 -17.78
N ILE A 51 -9.66 -28.08 -17.27
CA ILE A 51 -8.69 -27.32 -18.07
C ILE A 51 -7.44 -28.17 -18.31
N GLU A 52 -7.15 -28.53 -19.56
CA GLU A 52 -5.94 -29.29 -19.91
C GLU A 52 -4.70 -28.39 -20.04
N ASN A 53 -4.89 -27.12 -20.44
CA ASN A 53 -3.79 -26.19 -20.62
C ASN A 53 -3.21 -25.72 -19.27
N GLN A 54 -2.05 -26.27 -18.93
CA GLN A 54 -1.33 -25.93 -17.69
C GLN A 54 -0.85 -24.47 -17.64
N GLY A 55 -0.53 -23.87 -18.80
CA GLY A 55 -0.15 -22.46 -18.87
C GLY A 55 -1.31 -21.54 -18.48
N PHE A 56 -2.53 -21.88 -18.90
CA PHE A 56 -3.73 -21.13 -18.53
C PHE A 56 -4.09 -21.28 -17.05
N LYS A 57 -3.93 -22.49 -16.48
CA LYS A 57 -4.05 -22.74 -15.03
C LYS A 57 -3.10 -21.86 -14.23
N ASN A 58 -1.82 -21.92 -14.57
CA ASN A 58 -0.78 -21.13 -13.90
C ASN A 58 -1.05 -19.63 -14.02
N TRP A 59 -1.57 -19.16 -15.16
CA TRP A 59 -1.96 -17.77 -15.32
C TRP A 59 -3.10 -17.39 -14.38
N ILE A 60 -4.15 -18.21 -14.25
CA ILE A 60 -5.25 -17.96 -13.31
C ILE A 60 -4.73 -17.89 -11.86
N ASP A 61 -3.96 -18.89 -11.43
CA ASP A 61 -3.44 -18.97 -10.06
C ASP A 61 -2.51 -17.79 -9.74
N ALA A 62 -1.62 -17.45 -10.66
CA ALA A 62 -0.70 -16.32 -10.50
C ALA A 62 -1.46 -14.99 -10.37
N ASN A 63 -2.48 -14.76 -11.20
CA ASN A 63 -3.29 -13.54 -11.12
C ASN A 63 -4.09 -13.47 -9.83
N PHE A 64 -4.74 -14.58 -9.44
CA PHE A 64 -5.51 -14.63 -8.20
C PHE A 64 -4.64 -14.32 -6.97
N LEU A 65 -3.45 -14.93 -6.89
CA LEU A 65 -2.49 -14.64 -5.83
C LEU A 65 -1.98 -13.21 -5.90
N PHE A 66 -1.60 -12.73 -7.08
CA PHE A 66 -1.11 -11.37 -7.28
C PHE A 66 -2.12 -10.32 -6.80
N PHE A 67 -3.37 -10.40 -7.25
CA PHE A 67 -4.41 -9.47 -6.82
C PHE A 67 -4.65 -9.56 -5.32
N SER A 68 -4.80 -10.77 -4.76
CA SER A 68 -5.02 -10.93 -3.32
C SER A 68 -3.88 -10.33 -2.48
N ILE A 69 -2.63 -10.60 -2.86
CA ILE A 69 -1.44 -10.11 -2.15
C ILE A 69 -1.32 -8.59 -2.27
N VAL A 70 -1.41 -8.03 -3.48
CA VAL A 70 -1.27 -6.59 -3.70
C VAL A 70 -2.35 -5.81 -2.94
N TRP A 71 -3.59 -6.27 -3.00
CA TRP A 71 -4.69 -5.62 -2.27
C TRP A 71 -4.52 -5.74 -0.76
N THR A 72 -4.03 -6.87 -0.24
CA THR A 72 -3.68 -7.02 1.18
C THR A 72 -2.62 -6.01 1.60
N ILE A 73 -1.56 -5.87 0.81
CA ILE A 73 -0.46 -4.93 1.07
C ILE A 73 -0.99 -3.48 1.09
N VAL A 74 -1.80 -3.09 0.10
CA VAL A 74 -2.42 -1.76 0.04
C VAL A 74 -3.28 -1.50 1.27
N LEU A 75 -4.08 -2.48 1.71
CA LEU A 75 -4.91 -2.36 2.90
C LEU A 75 -4.07 -2.15 4.16
N ILE A 76 -2.97 -2.90 4.33
CA ILE A 76 -2.05 -2.75 5.45
C ILE A 76 -1.45 -1.34 5.46
N PHE A 77 -0.94 -0.85 4.32
CA PHE A 77 -0.38 0.50 4.23
C PHE A 77 -1.43 1.59 4.51
N HIS A 78 -2.67 1.40 4.03
CA HIS A 78 -3.76 2.32 4.33
C HIS A 78 -4.08 2.33 5.83
N GLY A 79 -4.14 1.16 6.47
CA GLY A 79 -4.33 1.04 7.92
C GLY A 79 -3.21 1.70 8.72
N LEU A 80 -1.96 1.46 8.34
CA LEU A 80 -0.79 2.11 8.95
C LEU A 80 -0.87 3.65 8.83
N LYS A 81 -1.27 4.17 7.67
CA LYS A 81 -1.46 5.61 7.46
C LYS A 81 -2.59 6.17 8.32
N VAL A 82 -3.71 5.47 8.42
CA VAL A 82 -4.90 5.93 9.15
C VAL A 82 -4.68 5.88 10.66
N PHE A 83 -4.14 4.79 11.19
CA PHE A 83 -3.95 4.62 12.64
C PHE A 83 -2.64 5.20 13.15
N LYS A 84 -1.53 4.97 12.45
CA LYS A 84 -0.18 5.39 12.85
C LYS A 84 0.34 6.60 12.06
N GLY A 85 -0.55 7.43 11.52
CA GLY A 85 -0.25 8.58 10.66
C GLY A 85 1.02 9.36 11.02
N ASP A 86 1.23 9.71 12.30
CA ASP A 86 2.41 10.48 12.73
C ASP A 86 3.72 9.67 12.76
N ILE A 87 3.66 8.38 13.12
CA ILE A 87 4.82 7.48 13.15
C ILE A 87 5.22 7.09 11.72
N PHE A 88 4.25 6.77 10.86
CA PHE A 88 4.51 6.43 9.47
C PHE A 88 5.06 7.63 8.68
N LYS A 89 4.57 8.85 8.98
CA LYS A 89 5.09 10.09 8.40
C LYS A 89 6.54 10.34 8.84
N LYS A 90 6.86 10.18 10.14
CA LYS A 90 8.24 10.25 10.64
C LYS A 90 9.16 9.23 9.98
N PHE A 91 8.73 7.98 9.89
CA PHE A 91 9.52 6.90 9.29
C PHE A 91 9.81 7.14 7.80
N LYS A 92 8.78 7.51 7.02
CA LYS A 92 8.91 7.85 5.60
C LYS A 92 9.82 9.07 5.38
N VAL A 93 9.65 10.11 6.18
CA VAL A 93 10.47 11.34 6.09
C VAL A 93 11.94 11.03 6.44
N SER A 94 12.20 10.24 7.48
CA SER A 94 13.57 9.90 7.87
C SER A 94 14.28 9.02 6.83
N LEU A 95 13.60 8.01 6.26
CA LEU A 95 14.21 7.16 5.24
C LEU A 95 14.54 7.93 3.96
N PHE A 96 13.64 8.81 3.52
CA PHE A 96 13.87 9.63 2.32
C PHE A 96 15.00 10.63 2.54
N LYS A 97 15.01 11.31 3.68
CA LYS A 97 16.06 12.28 4.04
C LYS A 97 17.44 11.63 4.12
N ASN A 98 17.55 10.44 4.71
CA ASN A 98 18.83 9.73 4.79
C ASN A 98 19.34 9.30 3.40
N TRP A 99 18.44 8.90 2.49
CA TRP A 99 18.81 8.57 1.12
C TRP A 99 19.29 9.80 0.35
N GLU A 100 18.59 10.93 0.52
CA GLU A 100 18.91 12.21 -0.11
C GLU A 100 20.28 12.73 0.35
N GLU A 101 20.54 12.77 1.66
CA GLU A 101 21.82 13.18 2.23
C GLU A 101 22.98 12.33 1.70
N ARG A 102 22.78 11.00 1.58
CA ARG A 102 23.79 10.11 0.99
C ARG A 102 24.08 10.47 -0.47
N LYS A 103 23.04 10.75 -1.26
CA LYS A 103 23.23 11.10 -2.68
C LYS A 103 23.91 12.45 -2.86
N ILE A 104 23.57 13.44 -2.05
CA ILE A 104 24.26 14.74 -2.04
C ILE A 104 25.74 14.55 -1.71
N LYS A 105 26.08 13.71 -0.73
CA LYS A 105 27.46 13.40 -0.38
C LYS A 105 28.22 12.73 -1.53
N GLU A 106 27.62 11.73 -2.19
CA GLU A 106 28.19 11.08 -3.38
C GLU A 106 28.47 12.09 -4.51
N PHE A 107 27.57 13.05 -4.76
CA PHE A 107 27.77 14.08 -5.79
C PHE A 107 28.90 15.07 -5.43
N MET A 108 28.98 15.51 -4.16
CA MET A 108 30.07 16.40 -3.72
C MET A 108 31.44 15.73 -3.83
N GLU A 109 31.57 14.46 -3.43
CA GLU A 109 32.81 13.69 -3.56
C GLU A 109 33.21 13.48 -5.03
N ALA A 110 32.23 13.28 -5.93
CA ALA A 110 32.48 13.16 -7.37
C ALA A 110 32.97 14.48 -7.99
N GLU A 111 32.36 15.61 -7.65
CA GLU A 111 32.82 16.94 -8.10
C GLU A 111 34.23 17.27 -7.58
N GLU A 112 34.52 16.96 -6.32
CA GLU A 112 35.82 17.22 -5.71
C GLU A 112 36.92 16.37 -6.37
N LYS A 113 36.61 15.12 -6.74
CA LYS A 113 37.49 14.29 -7.56
C LYS A 113 37.72 14.91 -8.93
N LEU A 114 36.66 15.39 -9.60
CA LEU A 114 36.76 15.99 -10.94
C LEU A 114 37.61 17.28 -10.96
N LYS A 115 37.56 18.07 -9.88
CA LYS A 115 38.38 19.29 -9.72
C LYS A 115 39.84 19.03 -9.36
N ARG A 116 40.17 17.81 -8.90
CA ARG A 116 41.55 17.39 -8.56
C ARG A 116 42.32 16.82 -9.75
N PHE A 117 41.66 16.60 -10.88
CA PHE A 117 42.26 16.26 -12.17
C PHE A 117 42.25 17.50 -13.07
#